data_AF-A0A2I2DQV8-F1
#
_entry.id   AF-A0A2I2DQV8-F1
#
_cell.length_a   1.000
_cell.length_b   1.000
_cell.length_c   1.000
_cell.angle_alpha   90.00
_cell.angle_beta   90.00
_cell.angle_gamma   90.00
#
_symmetry.space_group_name_H-M   'P 1'
#
loop_
_entity.id
_entity.type
_entity.pdbx_description
1 polymer ?
#
loop_
_entity_poly.entity_id
_entity_poly.type
_entity_poly.pdbx_seq_one_letter_code
_entity_poly.pdbx_strand_id
1 'polypeptide(L)'
;MDIKNKVDFYNKNIDGIITKIKRTRGTKVYYAESDFFYLEQLEDKLLKIGDSISKKTNSELAVYEKIENKHYIYLTKIKVLKPQSSYFKFFFRL
;
A
#
# COMPACT_ATOMS: atom_id res chain seq x y z
N MET A 1 -1.85 24.99 11.75
CA MET A 1 -0.58 24.26 11.91
C MET A 1 -0.96 22.79 11.88
N ASP A 2 -0.96 22.19 10.68
CA ASP A 2 -1.41 20.80 10.50
C ASP A 2 -0.48 19.85 11.23
N ILE A 3 -1.01 19.19 12.26
CA ILE A 3 -0.36 18.08 12.92
C ILE A 3 -0.38 16.94 11.89
N LYS A 4 0.62 16.90 11.01
CA LYS A 4 0.97 15.67 10.28
C LYS A 4 1.13 14.61 11.37
N ASN A 5 0.21 13.64 11.40
CA ASN A 5 0.21 12.51 12.31
C ASN A 5 1.53 11.73 12.16
N LYS A 6 2.58 12.22 12.81
CA LYS A 6 3.86 11.54 12.97
C LYS A 6 3.58 10.40 13.93
N VAL A 7 3.62 9.18 13.40
CA VAL A 7 3.47 7.98 14.19
C VAL A 7 4.88 7.45 14.39
N ASP A 8 5.33 7.41 15.64
CA ASP A 8 6.58 6.74 15.98
C ASP A 8 6.38 5.23 15.85
N PHE A 9 6.62 4.74 14.63
CA PHE A 9 6.43 3.34 14.27
C PHE A 9 7.77 2.61 14.37
N TYR A 10 7.91 1.76 15.39
CA TYR A 10 9.09 0.92 15.52
C TYR A 10 9.13 -0.11 14.38
N ASN A 11 10.31 -0.23 13.75
CA ASN A 11 10.60 -1.07 12.57
C ASN A 11 10.12 -2.53 12.65
N LYS A 12 9.84 -3.05 13.86
CA LYS A 12 9.34 -4.42 14.10
C LYS A 12 7.96 -4.73 13.48
N ASN A 13 7.22 -3.71 13.07
CA ASN A 13 5.86 -3.85 12.54
C ASN A 13 5.77 -3.61 11.02
N ILE A 14 6.92 -3.50 10.32
CA ILE A 14 6.97 -3.35 8.87
C ILE A 14 7.17 -4.72 8.26
N ASP A 15 6.19 -5.15 7.48
CA ASP A 15 6.12 -6.48 6.88
C ASP A 15 6.54 -6.49 5.42
N GLY A 16 6.74 -5.32 4.82
CA GLY A 16 7.17 -5.18 3.45
C GLY A 16 7.39 -3.73 3.03
N ILE A 17 7.77 -3.57 1.77
CA ILE A 17 7.95 -2.27 1.12
C ILE A 17 7.32 -2.33 -0.27
N ILE A 18 6.83 -1.21 -0.78
CA ILE A 18 6.42 -1.12 -2.18
C ILE A 18 7.67 -1.23 -3.04
N THR A 19 7.78 -2.33 -3.79
CA THR A 19 8.94 -2.63 -4.63
C THR A 19 8.76 -2.15 -6.06
N LYS A 20 7.51 -2.10 -6.54
CA LYS A 20 7.20 -1.79 -7.94
C LYS A 20 5.78 -1.25 -8.11
N ILE A 21 5.63 -0.25 -8.97
CA ILE A 21 4.33 0.26 -9.41
C ILE A 21 4.25 0.10 -10.93
N LYS A 22 3.36 -0.77 -11.40
CA LYS A 22 3.15 -1.03 -12.83
C LYS A 22 1.86 -0.35 -13.29
N ARG A 23 1.99 0.82 -13.93
CA ARG A 23 0.87 1.57 -14.51
C ARG A 23 0.39 0.86 -15.77
N THR A 24 -0.81 0.30 -15.71
CA THR A 24 -1.53 -0.30 -16.85
C THR A 24 -3.00 0.11 -16.76
N ARG A 25 -3.91 -0.51 -17.52
CA ARG A 25 -5.36 -0.30 -17.35
C ARG A 25 -5.85 -0.52 -15.91
N GLY A 26 -5.13 -1.33 -15.14
CA GLY A 26 -5.17 -1.33 -13.68
C GLY A 26 -3.76 -1.18 -13.12
N THR A 27 -3.53 -0.14 -12.33
CA THR A 27 -2.23 0.17 -11.77
C THR A 27 -1.94 -0.79 -10.63
N LYS A 28 -0.99 -1.70 -10.86
CA LYS A 28 -0.60 -2.71 -9.87
C LYS A 28 0.50 -2.17 -8.97
N VAL A 29 0.26 -2.17 -7.66
CA VAL A 29 1.22 -1.77 -6.63
C VAL A 29 1.71 -3.03 -5.94
N TYR A 30 2.96 -3.40 -6.17
CA TYR A 30 3.58 -4.62 -5.65
C TYR A 30 4.28 -4.32 -4.33
N TYR A 31 4.03 -5.18 -3.33
CA TYR A 31 4.65 -5.12 -2.00
C TYR A 31 5.34 -6.44 -1.60
N ALA A 32 5.32 -7.42 -2.50
CA ALA A 32 6.18 -8.60 -2.52
C ALA A 32 6.38 -9.02 -4.00
N GLU A 33 7.10 -10.11 -4.24
CA GLU A 33 7.38 -10.58 -5.61
C GLU A 33 6.10 -10.86 -6.42
N SER A 34 5.11 -11.50 -5.78
CA SER A 34 3.83 -11.84 -6.42
C SER A 34 2.62 -11.11 -5.83
N ASP A 35 2.77 -10.48 -4.66
CA ASP A 35 1.67 -9.79 -3.98
C ASP A 35 1.52 -8.35 -4.48
N PHE A 36 0.34 -8.02 -4.97
CA PHE A 36 -0.03 -6.67 -5.39
C PHE A 36 -1.47 -6.32 -5.01
N PHE A 37 -1.77 -5.02 -5.04
CA PHE A 37 -3.14 -4.49 -5.06
C PHE A 37 -3.30 -3.51 -6.22
N TYR A 38 -4.56 -3.19 -6.57
CA TYR A 38 -4.86 -2.17 -7.57
C TYR A 38 -4.91 -0.80 -6.91
N LEU A 39 -4.14 0.17 -7.41
CA LEU A 39 -4.11 1.54 -6.89
C LEU A 39 -5.49 2.18 -6.95
N GLU A 40 -6.31 1.80 -7.92
CA GLU A 40 -7.68 2.26 -8.11
C GLU A 40 -8.62 1.88 -6.94
N GLN A 41 -8.19 1.01 -6.02
CA GLN A 41 -8.88 0.80 -4.74
C GLN A 41 -8.75 2.02 -3.80
N LEU A 42 -7.89 2.97 -4.13
CA LEU A 42 -7.61 4.16 -3.35
C LEU A 42 -8.02 5.39 -4.16
N GLU A 43 -9.15 5.99 -3.78
CA GLU A 43 -9.61 7.28 -4.30
C GLU A 43 -8.61 8.37 -3.86
N ASP A 44 -7.59 8.62 -4.70
CA ASP A 44 -6.65 9.74 -4.60
C ASP A 44 -5.49 9.61 -3.58
N LYS A 45 -4.92 8.41 -3.44
CA LYS A 45 -3.67 8.24 -2.67
C LYS A 45 -2.44 8.16 -3.58
N LEU A 46 -1.49 9.08 -3.35
CA LEU A 46 -0.16 9.03 -3.94
C LEU A 46 0.72 8.06 -3.15
N LEU A 47 1.00 6.91 -3.75
CA LEU A 47 1.97 5.94 -3.25
C LEU A 47 3.20 5.91 -4.15
N LYS A 48 4.37 5.64 -3.57
CA LYS A 48 5.64 5.55 -4.29
C LYS A 48 6.42 4.30 -3.91
N ILE A 49 7.38 3.95 -4.78
CA ILE A 49 8.34 2.89 -4.49
C ILE A 49 9.16 3.28 -3.26
N GLY A 50 9.33 2.34 -2.33
CA GLY A 50 10.01 2.55 -1.05
C GLY A 50 9.10 2.88 0.12
N ASP A 51 7.81 3.18 -0.11
CA ASP A 51 6.85 3.29 1.00
C ASP A 51 6.72 1.94 1.72
N SER A 52 6.62 2.00 3.05
CA SER A 52 6.59 0.83 3.92
C SER A 52 5.17 0.30 4.08
N ILE A 53 5.04 -1.02 4.14
CA ILE A 53 3.78 -1.74 4.29
C ILE A 53 3.79 -2.47 5.63
N SER A 54 2.75 -2.27 6.43
CA SER A 54 2.44 -3.12 7.59
C SER A 54 1.22 -3.97 7.26
N LYS A 55 1.38 -5.29 7.31
CA LYS A 55 0.30 -6.26 7.20
C LYS A 55 -0.44 -6.31 8.54
N LYS A 56 -1.72 -6.02 8.50
CA LYS A 56 -2.63 -6.13 9.64
C LYS A 56 -3.48 -7.40 9.48
N THR A 57 -4.23 -7.73 10.52
CA THR A 57 -5.22 -8.82 10.49
C THR A 57 -6.26 -8.60 9.39
N ASN A 58 -6.93 -9.67 8.96
CA ASN A 58 -8.05 -9.62 8.01
C ASN A 58 -7.72 -9.00 6.62
N SER A 59 -6.52 -9.26 6.10
CA SER A 59 -6.06 -8.75 4.79
C SER A 59 -6.02 -7.23 4.69
N GLU A 60 -5.84 -6.55 5.81
CA GLU A 60 -5.65 -5.11 5.83
C GLU A 60 -4.16 -4.77 5.73
N LEU A 61 -3.82 -3.73 4.98
CA LEU A 61 -2.49 -3.13 4.93
C LEU A 61 -2.57 -1.70 5.43
N ALA A 62 -1.53 -1.25 6.10
CA ALA A 62 -1.27 0.17 6.33
C ALA A 62 0.01 0.57 5.59
N VAL A 63 -0.04 1.71 4.90
CA VAL A 63 1.08 2.25 4.12
C VAL A 63 1.66 3.46 4.83
N TYR A 64 2.98 3.53 4.85
CA TYR A 64 3.72 4.59 5.53
C TYR A 64 4.85 5.13 4.65
N GLU A 65 5.07 6.42 4.69
CA GLU A 65 6.26 7.05 4.11
C GLU A 65 7.38 7.11 5.16
N LYS A 66 8.58 6.62 4.81
CA LYS A 66 9.76 6.79 5.68
C LYS A 66 10.32 8.19 5.47
N ILE A 67 10.39 9.01 6.53
CA ILE A 67 11.01 10.34 6.47
C ILE A 67 12.48 10.27 6.88
N GLU A 68 12.75 9.64 8.03
CA GLU A 68 14.05 9.61 8.68
C GLU A 68 14.24 8.27 9.42
N ASN A 69 15.43 7.99 9.93
CA ASN A 69 15.75 6.71 10.55
C ASN A 69 14.73 6.31 11.63
N LYS A 70 13.92 5.28 11.30
CA LYS A 70 12.82 4.72 12.10
C LYS A 70 11.60 5.64 12.30
N HIS A 71 11.50 6.75 11.58
CA HIS A 71 10.35 7.65 11.61
C HIS A 71 9.51 7.52 10.34
N TYR A 72 8.20 7.37 10.55
CA TYR A 72 7.24 7.06 9.50
C TYR A 72 6.02 7.99 9.58
N ILE A 73 5.51 8.42 8.42
CA ILE A 73 4.21 9.10 8.29
C ILE A 73 3.21 8.08 7.82
N TYR A 74 2.08 7.97 8.52
CA TYR A 74 0.95 7.18 8.03
C TYR A 74 0.33 7.85 6.78
N LEU A 75 0.22 7.09 5.70
CA LEU A 75 -0.36 7.56 4.44
C LEU A 75 -1.81 7.11 4.28
N THR A 76 -2.06 5.81 4.39
CA THR A 76 -3.38 5.23 4.17
C THR A 76 -3.50 3.80 4.71
N LYS A 77 -4.74 3.32 4.82
CA LYS A 77 -5.10 1.94 5.09
C LYS A 77 -5.81 1.37 3.87
N ILE A 78 -5.55 0.11 3.57
CA ILE A 78 -6.04 -0.61 2.39
C ILE A 78 -6.61 -1.93 2.88
N LYS A 79 -7.86 -2.25 2.51
CA LYS A 79 -8.36 -3.61 2.64
C LYS A 79 -8.00 -4.35 1.36
N VAL A 80 -6.99 -5.21 1.41
CA VAL A 80 -6.54 -5.98 0.25
C VAL A 80 -7.59 -7.04 -0.05
N LEU A 81 -8.44 -6.72 -1.01
CA LEU A 81 -9.18 -7.72 -1.75
C LEU A 81 -8.17 -8.39 -2.68
N LYS A 82 -7.82 -9.65 -2.42
CA LYS A 82 -6.85 -10.41 -3.24
C LYS A 82 -7.26 -10.27 -4.72
N PRO A 83 -6.45 -9.59 -5.54
CA PRO A 83 -6.85 -9.32 -6.91
C PRO A 83 -6.94 -10.63 -7.69
N GLN A 84 -7.99 -10.77 -8.50
CA GLN A 84 -7.96 -11.76 -9.57
C GLN A 84 -6.88 -11.34 -10.58
N SER A 85 -6.34 -12.28 -11.35
CA SER A 85 -5.27 -12.00 -12.32
C SER A 85 -5.63 -10.90 -13.33
N SER A 86 -6.92 -10.74 -13.63
CA SER A 86 -7.48 -9.75 -14.56
C SER A 86 -8.18 -8.60 -13.84
N TYR A 87 -7.85 -7.36 -14.25
CA TYR A 87 -8.45 -6.11 -13.77
C TYR A 87 -9.96 -6.07 -14.01
N PHE A 88 -10.40 -6.48 -15.21
CA PHE A 88 -11.81 -6.43 -15.58
C PHE A 88 -12.66 -7.37 -14.74
N LYS A 89 -12.16 -8.60 -14.54
CA LYS A 89 -12.83 -9.56 -13.67
C LYS A 89 -12.93 -9.05 -12.24
N PHE A 90 -11.87 -8.38 -11.76
CA PHE A 90 -11.81 -7.87 -10.41
C PHE A 90 -12.78 -6.70 -10.17
N PHE A 91 -12.79 -5.65 -11.01
CA PHE A 91 -13.62 -4.46 -10.78
C PHE A 91 -15.03 -4.55 -11.38
N PHE A 92 -15.21 -5.28 -12.47
CA PHE A 92 -16.47 -5.31 -13.21
C PHE A 92 -17.15 -6.68 -13.18
N ARG A 93 -16.55 -7.69 -12.53
CA ARG A 93 -17.05 -9.07 -12.46
C ARG A 93 -17.39 -9.66 -13.85
N LEU A 94 -16.63 -9.25 -14.86
CA LEU A 94 -16.70 -9.73 -16.25
C LEU A 94 -16.03 -11.10 -16.44
#